data_AF-A0A4V2AVF4-F1
#
_entry.id   AF-A0A4V2AVF4-F1
#
_cell.length_a   1.000
_cell.length_b   1.000
_cell.length_c   1.000
_cell.angle_alpha   90.00
_cell.angle_beta   90.00
_cell.angle_gamma   90.00
#
_symmetry.space_group_name_H-M   'P 1'
#
loop_
_entity.id
_entity.type
_entity.pdbx_description
1 polymer ?
#
loop_
_entity_poly.entity_id
_entity_poly.type
_entity_poly.pdbx_seq_one_letter_code
_entity_poly.pdbx_strand_id
1 'polypeptide(L)'
;MKHRIHFRYYNPRLQLAMVDIRQVYQLQPVLLPLNAEVYRGKLVYRAKGSSKRISYDQVKRGLVKQGFVLEETVPDWLTIGPPKKKNRR
;
A
#
# COMPACT_ATOMS: atom_id res chain seq x y z
N MET A 1 -9.47 -14.89 3.88
CA MET A 1 -10.46 -13.86 3.44
C MET A 1 -9.89 -13.09 2.25
N LYS A 2 -10.69 -12.83 1.19
CA LYS A 2 -10.25 -12.03 0.03
C LYS A 2 -10.41 -10.55 0.31
N HIS A 3 -9.33 -9.77 0.29
CA HIS A 3 -9.39 -8.32 0.40
C HIS A 3 -9.34 -7.70 -0.99
N ARG A 4 -10.32 -6.83 -1.30
CA ARG A 4 -10.37 -6.07 -2.56
C ARG A 4 -9.90 -4.66 -2.32
N ILE A 5 -8.83 -4.25 -3.00
CA ILE A 5 -8.31 -2.88 -2.92
C ILE A 5 -8.68 -2.16 -4.22
N HIS A 6 -9.42 -1.05 -4.09
CA HIS A 6 -9.86 -0.22 -5.21
C HIS A 6 -8.86 0.89 -5.47
N PHE A 7 -8.01 0.73 -6.48
CA PHE A 7 -7.07 1.74 -6.90
C PHE A 7 -7.75 2.77 -7.79
N ARG A 8 -7.41 4.05 -7.59
CA ARG A 8 -7.91 5.18 -8.37
C ARG A 8 -6.88 5.71 -9.35
N TYR A 9 -5.61 5.54 -9.02
CA TYR A 9 -4.50 6.04 -9.82
C TYR A 9 -3.44 4.97 -9.99
N TYR A 10 -2.77 5.03 -11.14
CA TYR A 10 -1.67 4.15 -11.51
C TYR A 10 -0.51 4.97 -12.05
N ASN A 11 0.71 4.63 -11.67
CA ASN A 11 1.92 5.17 -12.26
C ASN A 11 2.71 4.02 -12.91
N PRO A 12 2.68 3.88 -14.25
CA PRO A 12 3.36 2.79 -14.95
C PRO A 12 4.89 2.87 -14.87
N ARG A 13 5.45 4.08 -14.76
CA ARG A 13 6.91 4.29 -14.72
C ARG A 13 7.53 3.78 -13.42
N LEU A 14 6.82 3.97 -12.32
CA LEU A 14 7.25 3.55 -10.99
C LEU A 14 6.57 2.26 -10.53
N GLN A 15 5.62 1.75 -11.33
CA GLN A 15 4.75 0.62 -11.01
C GLN A 15 4.08 0.81 -9.65
N LEU A 16 3.48 1.98 -9.45
CA LEU A 16 2.77 2.32 -8.21
C LEU A 16 1.28 2.40 -8.48
N ALA A 17 0.48 1.99 -7.51
CA ALA A 17 -0.96 2.17 -7.49
C ALA A 17 -1.36 2.98 -6.26
N MET A 18 -2.34 3.87 -6.40
CA MET A 18 -2.80 4.72 -5.30
C MET A 18 -4.31 4.60 -5.14
N VAL A 19 -4.74 4.41 -3.90
CA VAL A 19 -6.14 4.62 -3.49
C VAL A 19 -6.33 6.11 -3.19
N ASP A 20 -5.42 6.67 -2.40
CA ASP A 20 -5.32 8.07 -2.06
C ASP A 20 -3.85 8.48 -1.83
N ILE A 21 -3.60 9.70 -1.35
CA ILE A 21 -2.24 10.23 -1.12
C ILE A 21 -1.51 9.53 0.04
N ARG A 22 -2.22 8.86 0.95
CA ARG A 22 -1.66 8.15 2.12
C ARG A 22 -1.51 6.65 1.85
N GLN A 23 -2.34 6.09 0.97
CA GLN A 23 -2.42 4.67 0.64
C GLN A 23 -1.86 4.44 -0.76
N VAL A 24 -0.55 4.17 -0.81
CA VAL A 24 0.21 3.93 -2.03
C VAL A 24 0.84 2.55 -1.96
N TYR A 25 0.81 1.83 -3.06
CA TYR A 25 1.28 0.46 -3.16
C TYR A 25 2.21 0.31 -4.34
N GLN A 26 3.27 -0.49 -4.18
CA GLN A 26 4.14 -0.88 -5.27
C GLN A 26 3.69 -2.23 -5.83
N LEU A 27 3.61 -2.30 -7.16
CA LEU A 27 3.11 -3.44 -7.92
C LEU A 27 4.28 -4.29 -8.42
N GLN A 28 5.09 -4.93 -7.56
CA GLN A 28 6.09 -5.91 -8.01
C GLN A 28 6.78 -6.67 -6.87
N PRO A 29 7.01 -7.99 -7.00
CA PRO A 29 6.09 -9.03 -7.50
C PRO A 29 4.91 -9.29 -6.54
N VAL A 30 5.03 -8.81 -5.29
CA VAL A 30 3.97 -8.82 -4.29
C VAL A 30 3.48 -7.39 -4.11
N LEU A 31 2.19 -7.23 -3.83
CA LEU A 31 1.63 -5.92 -3.53
C LEU A 31 2.26 -5.39 -2.24
N LEU A 32 3.07 -4.33 -2.36
CA LEU A 32 3.84 -3.82 -1.22
C LEU A 32 3.28 -2.46 -0.79
N PRO A 33 2.69 -2.32 0.42
CA PRO A 33 2.25 -1.03 0.91
C PRO A 33 3.46 -0.12 1.18
N LEU A 34 3.35 1.13 0.75
CA LEU A 34 4.32 2.18 1.02
C LEU A 34 3.79 3.12 2.10
N ASN A 35 4.66 3.44 3.06
CA ASN A 35 4.38 4.44 4.07
C ASN A 35 4.58 5.84 3.48
N ALA A 36 3.59 6.71 3.68
CA ALA A 36 3.70 8.12 3.43
C ALA A 36 4.41 8.80 4.63
N GLU A 37 5.55 9.43 4.38
CA GLU A 37 6.36 10.12 5.39
C GLU A 37 6.77 11.50 4.87
N VAL A 38 7.08 12.43 5.78
CA VAL A 38 7.64 13.74 5.40
C VAL A 38 9.16 13.70 5.59
N TYR A 39 9.91 13.93 4.53
CA TYR A 39 11.36 13.98 4.56
C TYR A 39 11.85 15.30 3.97
N ARG A 40 12.56 16.11 4.77
CA ARG A 40 13.06 17.44 4.39
C ARG A 40 11.96 18.34 3.79
N GLY A 41 10.79 18.37 4.44
CA GLY A 41 9.65 19.18 4.00
C GLY A 41 8.91 18.66 2.77
N LYS A 42 9.27 17.48 2.24
CA LYS A 42 8.62 16.87 1.07
C LYS A 42 7.92 15.58 1.45
N LEU A 43 6.75 15.35 0.85
CA LEU A 43 6.06 14.07 0.95
C LEU A 43 6.84 13.00 0.16
N VAL A 44 7.17 11.92 0.84
CA VAL A 44 7.88 10.77 0.28
C VAL A 44 7.15 9.48 0.63
N TYR A 45 7.27 8.50 -0.26
CA TYR A 45 6.78 7.14 -0.07
C TYR A 45 7.94 6.19 0.11
N ARG A 46 7.80 5.26 1.06
CA ARG A 46 8.86 4.35 1.45
C ARG A 46 8.29 2.98 1.85
N ALA A 47 8.90 1.91 1.36
CA ALA A 47 8.59 0.57 1.84
C ALA A 47 9.20 0.36 3.24
N LYS A 48 8.45 -0.31 4.14
CA LYS A 48 8.96 -0.65 5.47
C LYS A 48 10.26 -1.46 5.35
N GLY A 49 11.32 -1.01 6.02
CA GLY A 49 12.64 -1.65 5.98
C GLY A 49 13.53 -1.28 4.80
N SER A 50 13.02 -0.60 3.76
CA SER A 50 13.86 -0.10 2.65
C SER A 50 14.45 1.27 3.00
N SER A 51 15.62 1.67 2.51
CA SER A 51 16.11 3.06 2.61
C SER A 51 15.67 3.92 1.42
N LYS A 52 15.08 3.30 0.39
CA LYS A 52 14.66 3.95 -0.85
C LYS A 52 13.40 4.78 -0.61
N ARG A 53 13.44 6.05 -1.02
CA ARG A 53 12.34 7.00 -0.93
C ARG A 53 11.91 7.41 -2.33
N ILE A 54 10.61 7.52 -2.55
CA ILE A 54 10.02 7.98 -3.79
C ILE A 54 9.29 9.28 -3.48
N SER A 55 9.73 10.39 -4.06
CA SER A 55 9.09 11.67 -3.82
C SER A 55 7.71 11.74 -4.47
N TYR A 56 6.76 12.44 -3.84
CA TYR A 56 5.45 12.66 -4.45
C TYR A 56 5.55 13.35 -5.81
N ASP A 57 6.53 14.23 -6.02
CA ASP A 57 6.79 14.87 -7.32
C ASP A 57 7.09 13.84 -8.42
N GLN A 58 7.88 12.80 -8.12
CA GLN A 58 8.15 11.70 -9.05
C GLN A 58 6.89 10.89 -9.32
N VAL A 59 6.09 10.63 -8.28
CA VAL A 59 4.81 9.91 -8.42
C VAL A 59 3.85 10.69 -9.32
N LYS A 60 3.70 12.00 -9.08
CA LYS A 60 2.78 12.86 -9.81
C LYS A 60 3.12 12.96 -11.31
N ARG A 61 4.40 12.96 -11.69
CA ARG A 61 4.86 13.06 -13.09
C ARG A 61 4.39 11.91 -13.99
N GLY A 62 4.04 10.75 -13.44
CA GLY A 62 3.58 9.59 -14.20
C GLY A 62 2.20 9.11 -13.79
N LEU A 63 1.45 9.90 -13.03
CA LEU A 63 0.17 9.47 -12.46
C LEU A 63 -0.94 9.51 -13.50
N VAL A 64 -1.54 8.36 -13.76
CA VAL A 64 -2.70 8.17 -14.64
C VAL A 64 -3.91 7.85 -13.79
N LYS A 65 -5.04 8.52 -14.04
CA LYS A 65 -6.31 8.21 -13.39
C LYS A 65 -6.92 6.98 -14.07
N GLN A 66 -6.68 5.82 -13.48
CA GLN A 66 -7.17 4.54 -13.98
C GLN A 66 -7.67 3.73 -12.79
N GLY A 67 -8.96 3.44 -12.79
CA GLY A 67 -9.61 2.63 -11.77
C GLY A 67 -9.39 1.15 -12.02
N PHE A 68 -8.89 0.41 -11.04
CA PHE A 68 -8.80 -1.04 -11.10
C PHE A 68 -8.85 -1.66 -9.70
N VAL A 69 -9.15 -2.95 -9.63
CA VAL A 69 -9.26 -3.69 -8.36
C VAL A 69 -8.24 -4.81 -8.36
N LEU A 70 -7.48 -4.92 -7.28
CA LEU A 70 -6.63 -6.09 -7.01
C LEU A 70 -7.22 -6.87 -5.84
N GLU A 71 -7.28 -8.19 -5.99
CA GLU A 71 -7.62 -9.11 -4.90
C GLU A 71 -6.32 -9.57 -4.22
N GLU A 72 -6.17 -9.24 -2.94
CA GLU A 72 -5.10 -9.76 -2.10
C GLU A 72 -5.59 -11.01 -1.36
N THR A 73 -4.90 -12.13 -1.59
CA THR A 73 -5.13 -13.37 -0.85
C THR A 73 -4.32 -13.32 0.44
N VAL A 74 -4.94 -12.90 1.53
CA VAL A 74 -4.33 -12.96 2.86
C VAL A 74 -4.27 -14.44 3.29
N PRO A 75 -3.08 -14.99 3.59
CA PRO A 75 -2.96 -16.36 4.07
C PRO A 75 -3.67 -16.53 5.43
N ASP A 76 -4.39 -17.65 5.59
CA ASP A 76 -5.25 -17.87 6.76
C ASP A 76 -4.50 -17.82 8.12
N TRP A 77 -3.20 -18.08 8.13
CA TRP A 77 -2.34 -18.06 9.32
C TRP A 77 -1.98 -16.64 9.84
N LEU A 78 -2.24 -15.58 9.07
CA LEU A 78 -2.02 -14.19 9.51
C LEU A 78 -3.19 -13.65 10.37
N THR A 79 -4.27 -14.42 10.47
CA THR A 79 -5.48 -14.05 11.19
C THR A 79 -5.31 -14.38 12.67
N ILE A 80 -4.69 -13.49 13.44
CA ILE A 80 -4.77 -13.56 14.91
C ILE A 80 -6.23 -13.25 15.26
N GLY A 81 -7.02 -14.30 15.52
CA GLY A 81 -8.42 -14.19 15.90
C GLY A 81 -8.61 -13.31 17.14
N PRO A 82 -9.85 -12.83 17.40
CA PRO A 82 -10.13 -12.04 18.60
C PRO A 82 -9.69 -12.83 19.85
N PRO A 83 -9.18 -12.16 20.90
CA PRO A 83 -8.73 -12.85 22.10
C PRO A 83 -9.86 -13.72 22.64
N LYS A 84 -9.61 -15.03 22.78
CA LYS A 84 -10.54 -15.94 23.47
C LYS A 84 -10.79 -15.35 24.86
N LYS A 85 -12.01 -14.86 25.12
CA LYS A 85 -12.44 -14.53 26.48
C LYS A 85 -12.30 -15.80 27.30
N LYS A 86 -11.31 -15.79 28.19
CA LYS A 86 -11.10 -16.84 29.19
C LYS A 86 -12.22 -16.69 30.21
N ASN A 87 -13.34 -17.39 30.00
CA ASN A 87 -14.33 -17.55 31.05
C ASN A 87 -13.68 -18.36 32.18
N ARG A 88 -13.16 -17.67 33.19
CA ARG A 88 -12.90 -18.26 34.50
C ARG A 88 -14.27 -18.50 35.14
N ARG A 89 -14.67 -19.76 35.22
CA ARG A 89 -15.68 -20.22 36.17
C ARG A 89 -15.03 -20.31 37.55
#